data_AF-H8I649-F1
#
_entry.id   AF-H8I649-F1
#
_cell.length_a   1.000
_cell.length_b   1.000
_cell.length_c   1.000
_cell.angle_alpha   90.00
_cell.angle_beta   90.00
_cell.angle_gamma   90.00
#
_symmetry.space_group_name_H-M   'P 1'
#
loop_
_entity.id
_entity.type
_entity.pdbx_description
1 polymer ?
#
loop_
_entity_poly.entity_id
_entity_poly.type
_entity_poly.pdbx_seq_one_letter_code
_entity_poly.pdbx_strand_id
1 'polypeptide(L)'
;MEKREFEILKTLSYAGSMDVLFTVTKGKTKFTDIMFETKLNPGILNRLLKALIASEVLEKDVDGYHLTKKGALIVSYTLDILALNGEKESHRDLKEILSTKIGQKARA
;
A
#
# COMPACT_ATOMS: atom_id res chain seq x y z
N MET A 1 18.98 -12.70 -8.95
CA MET A 1 17.89 -12.14 -8.14
C MET A 1 18.44 -11.85 -6.77
N GLU A 2 18.55 -10.57 -6.41
CA GLU A 2 19.14 -10.12 -5.16
C GLU A 2 18.19 -10.40 -3.99
N LYS A 3 18.72 -10.71 -2.80
CA LYS A 3 17.92 -11.01 -1.59
C LYS A 3 16.82 -9.98 -1.31
N ARG A 4 17.03 -8.70 -1.68
CA ARG A 4 16.06 -7.61 -1.48
C ARG A 4 14.80 -7.73 -2.34
N GLU A 5 14.90 -8.32 -3.54
CA GLU A 5 13.76 -8.46 -4.47
C GLU A 5 12.71 -9.46 -3.94
N PHE A 6 13.15 -10.50 -3.23
CA PHE A 6 12.24 -11.44 -2.59
C PHE A 6 11.54 -10.88 -1.36
N GLU A 7 12.19 -10.00 -0.60
CA GLU A 7 11.64 -9.47 0.64
C GLU A 7 10.40 -8.60 0.40
N ILE A 8 10.34 -7.89 -0.72
CA ILE A 8 9.15 -7.09 -1.06
C ILE A 8 7.97 -7.98 -1.46
N LEU A 9 8.19 -9.00 -2.29
CA LEU A 9 7.14 -9.95 -2.67
C LEU A 9 6.63 -10.73 -1.46
N LYS A 10 7.55 -11.14 -0.57
CA LYS A 10 7.21 -11.78 0.70
C LYS A 10 6.37 -10.86 1.59
N THR A 11 6.74 -9.59 1.70
CA THR A 11 5.97 -8.60 2.47
C THR A 11 4.56 -8.45 1.89
N LEU A 12 4.42 -8.29 0.57
CA LEU A 12 3.11 -8.17 -0.09
C LEU A 12 2.24 -9.43 0.06
N SER A 13 2.85 -10.62 0.12
CA SER A 13 2.15 -11.90 0.31
C SER A 13 1.62 -12.11 1.73
N TYR A 14 2.07 -11.33 2.72
CA TYR A 14 1.63 -11.50 4.10
C TYR A 14 0.17 -11.07 4.24
N ALA A 15 -0.62 -11.86 4.98
CA ALA A 15 -2.04 -11.57 5.19
C ALA A 15 -2.26 -10.17 5.79
N GLY A 16 -3.16 -9.39 5.20
CA GLY A 16 -3.47 -8.02 5.61
C GLY A 16 -2.56 -6.94 5.00
N SER A 17 -1.49 -7.30 4.28
CA SER A 17 -0.60 -6.32 3.62
C SER A 17 -1.33 -5.49 2.58
N MET A 18 -2.13 -6.15 1.74
CA MET A 18 -2.93 -5.47 0.73
C MET A 18 -4.03 -4.61 1.35
N ASP A 19 -4.65 -5.06 2.45
CA ASP A 19 -5.66 -4.27 3.16
C ASP A 19 -5.03 -2.98 3.72
N VAL A 20 -3.84 -3.06 4.31
CA VAL A 20 -3.09 -1.87 4.77
C VAL A 20 -2.78 -0.94 3.60
N LEU A 21 -2.25 -1.46 2.50
CA LEU A 21 -1.89 -0.64 1.34
C LEU A 21 -3.11 0.03 0.70
N PHE A 22 -4.22 -0.67 0.55
CA PHE A 22 -5.47 -0.11 0.04
C PHE A 22 -6.08 0.92 1.00
N THR A 23 -6.02 0.67 2.31
CA THR A 23 -6.49 1.60 3.34
C THR A 23 -5.71 2.91 3.31
N VAL A 24 -4.37 2.83 3.24
CA VAL A 24 -3.51 4.02 3.09
C VAL A 24 -3.76 4.72 1.76
N THR A 25 -3.98 3.97 0.67
CA THR A 25 -4.33 4.53 -0.65
C THR A 25 -5.60 5.38 -0.57
N LYS A 26 -6.60 4.91 0.18
CA LYS A 26 -7.86 5.64 0.44
C LYS A 26 -7.73 6.84 1.38
N GLY A 27 -6.51 7.18 1.82
CA GLY A 27 -6.23 8.35 2.64
C GLY A 27 -6.40 8.14 4.15
N LYS A 28 -6.55 6.89 4.62
CA LYS A 28 -6.50 6.57 6.05
C LYS A 28 -5.04 6.41 6.47
N THR A 29 -4.46 7.48 7.00
CA THR A 29 -3.01 7.59 7.23
C THR A 29 -2.62 7.35 8.68
N LYS A 30 -3.55 7.49 9.63
CA LYS A 30 -3.25 7.32 11.07
C LYS A 30 -3.22 5.83 11.43
N PHE A 31 -2.34 5.48 12.36
CA PHE A 31 -2.21 4.09 12.85
C PHE A 31 -3.55 3.50 13.31
N THR A 32 -4.33 4.26 14.06
CA THR A 32 -5.64 3.84 14.59
C THR A 32 -6.66 3.60 13.50
N ASP A 33 -6.68 4.44 12.48
CA ASP A 33 -7.62 4.32 11.36
C ASP A 33 -7.27 3.08 10.54
N ILE A 34 -5.99 2.89 10.24
CA ILE A 34 -5.51 1.69 9.54
C ILE A 34 -5.88 0.43 10.33
N MET A 35 -5.60 0.42 11.63
CA MET A 35 -5.92 -0.70 12.51
C MET A 35 -7.42 -1.05 12.50
N PHE A 36 -8.28 -0.04 12.54
CA PHE A 36 -9.73 -0.21 12.55
C PHE A 36 -10.23 -0.80 11.22
N GLU A 37 -9.82 -0.21 10.09
CA GLU A 37 -10.25 -0.65 8.75
C GLU A 37 -9.74 -2.06 8.42
N THR A 38 -8.49 -2.37 8.75
CA THR A 38 -7.89 -3.67 8.43
C THR A 38 -8.18 -4.75 9.48
N LYS A 39 -8.77 -4.38 10.63
CA LYS A 39 -9.02 -5.26 11.78
C LYS A 39 -7.77 -6.01 12.27
N LEU A 40 -6.58 -5.46 12.01
CA LEU A 40 -5.32 -6.03 12.46
C LEU A 40 -5.08 -5.64 13.92
N ASN A 41 -4.52 -6.54 14.73
CA ASN A 41 -4.10 -6.13 16.06
C ASN A 41 -2.87 -5.19 16.00
N PRO A 42 -2.63 -4.36 17.03
CA PRO A 42 -1.57 -3.35 17.01
C PRO A 42 -0.17 -3.93 16.74
N GLY A 43 0.13 -5.11 17.28
CA GLY A 43 1.44 -5.75 17.15
C GLY A 43 1.74 -6.19 15.71
N ILE A 44 0.76 -6.82 15.07
CA ILE A 44 0.85 -7.24 13.65
C ILE A 44 0.93 -6.01 12.75
N LEU A 45 0.05 -5.02 12.95
CA LEU A 45 0.06 -3.81 12.13
C LEU A 45 1.39 -3.07 12.24
N ASN A 46 1.92 -2.90 13.45
CA ASN A 46 3.21 -2.23 13.65
C ASN A 46 4.36 -2.96 12.95
N ARG A 47 4.39 -4.30 13.01
CA ARG A 47 5.42 -5.09 12.30
C ARG A 47 5.30 -4.91 10.78
N LEU A 48 4.09 -4.95 10.26
CA LEU A 48 3.82 -4.80 8.83
C LEU A 48 4.19 -3.41 8.32
N LEU A 49 3.77 -2.35 9.02
CA LEU A 49 4.13 -0.97 8.66
C LEU A 49 5.65 -0.77 8.67
N LYS A 50 6.37 -1.32 9.66
CA LYS A 50 7.84 -1.29 9.68
C LYS A 50 8.46 -2.00 8.47
N ALA A 51 7.95 -3.15 8.07
CA ALA A 51 8.44 -3.89 6.90
C ALA A 51 8.18 -3.12 5.59
N LEU A 52 7.00 -2.51 5.46
CA LEU A 52 6.63 -1.69 4.30
C LEU A 52 7.48 -0.42 4.20
N ILE A 53 7.82 0.22 5.34
CA ILE A 53 8.75 1.36 5.40
C ILE A 53 10.17 0.94 5.04
N ALA A 54 10.66 -0.16 5.61
CA ALA A 54 12.00 -0.68 5.31
C ALA A 54 12.17 -1.07 3.83
N SER A 55 11.06 -1.41 3.16
CA SER A 55 11.01 -1.71 1.72
C SER A 55 10.75 -0.47 0.84
N GLU A 56 10.66 0.72 1.43
CA GLU A 56 10.36 2.00 0.77
C GLU A 56 9.00 2.02 0.05
N VAL A 57 8.05 1.19 0.49
CA VAL A 57 6.68 1.16 -0.04
C VAL A 57 5.85 2.25 0.64
N LEU A 58 6.04 2.39 1.95
CA LEU A 58 5.44 3.45 2.75
C LEU A 58 6.52 4.39 3.27
N GLU A 59 6.13 5.63 3.47
CA GLU A 59 6.83 6.61 4.31
C GLU A 59 5.94 7.01 5.48
N LYS A 60 6.56 7.53 6.54
CA LYS A 60 5.86 8.03 7.71
C LYS A 60 6.33 9.46 7.99
N ASP A 61 5.39 10.38 8.08
CA ASP A 61 5.62 11.78 8.46
C ASP A 61 4.72 12.19 9.63
N VAL A 62 4.48 13.51 9.77
CA VAL A 62 3.63 14.09 10.82
C VAL A 62 2.13 13.78 10.61
N ASP A 63 1.70 13.58 9.37
CA ASP A 63 0.30 13.37 8.99
C ASP A 63 -0.07 11.88 8.95
N GLY A 64 0.92 10.99 8.91
CA GLY A 64 0.76 9.56 9.13
C GLY A 64 1.58 8.72 8.17
N TYR A 65 1.01 7.59 7.74
CA TYR A 65 1.61 6.68 6.77
C TYR A 65 1.11 6.99 5.36
N HIS A 66 2.04 7.12 4.41
CA HIS A 66 1.75 7.49 3.03
C HIS A 66 2.47 6.55 2.06
N LEU A 67 1.88 6.32 0.89
CA LEU A 67 2.57 5.61 -0.20
C LEU A 67 3.67 6.49 -0.76
N THR A 68 4.87 5.92 -0.89
CA THR A 68 5.91 6.51 -1.74
C THR A 68 5.52 6.37 -3.22
N LYS A 69 6.28 7.00 -4.13
CA LYS A 69 6.12 6.78 -5.58
C LYS A 69 6.28 5.30 -5.95
N LYS A 70 7.27 4.64 -5.36
CA LYS A 70 7.52 3.20 -5.53
C LYS A 70 6.33 2.38 -5.02
N GLY A 71 5.81 2.72 -3.84
CA GLY A 71 4.63 2.07 -3.27
C GLY A 71 3.39 2.22 -4.14
N ALA A 72 3.12 3.42 -4.66
CA ALA A 72 1.98 3.66 -5.54
C ALA A 72 2.02 2.80 -6.82
N LEU A 73 3.20 2.65 -7.44
CA LEU A 73 3.38 1.76 -8.60
C LEU A 73 3.16 0.30 -8.23
N ILE A 74 3.70 -0.14 -7.10
CA ILE A 74 3.51 -1.52 -6.62
C ILE A 74 2.02 -1.82 -6.41
N VAL A 75 1.29 -0.94 -5.73
CA VAL A 75 -0.15 -1.13 -5.51
C VAL A 75 -0.90 -1.18 -6.86
N SER A 76 -0.52 -0.33 -7.81
CA SER A 76 -1.10 -0.34 -9.17
C SER A 76 -0.89 -1.68 -9.87
N TYR A 77 0.35 -2.20 -9.88
CA TYR A 77 0.66 -3.50 -10.47
C TYR A 77 -0.03 -4.67 -9.75
N THR A 78 -0.16 -4.60 -8.43
CA THR A 78 -0.91 -5.63 -7.70
C THR A 78 -2.39 -5.60 -8.08
N LEU A 79 -2.98 -4.43 -8.31
CA LEU A 79 -4.36 -4.33 -8.82
C LEU A 79 -4.49 -4.92 -10.23
N ASP A 80 -3.49 -4.74 -11.10
CA ASP A 80 -3.45 -5.40 -12.41
C ASP A 80 -3.46 -6.93 -12.28
N ILE A 81 -2.62 -7.48 -11.39
CA ILE A 81 -2.57 -8.92 -11.11
C ILE A 81 -3.91 -9.43 -10.58
N LEU A 82 -4.53 -8.69 -9.66
CA LEU A 82 -5.83 -9.09 -9.09
C LEU A 82 -6.97 -9.02 -10.11
N ALA A 83 -6.91 -8.09 -11.07
CA ALA A 83 -7.89 -7.96 -12.13
C ALA A 83 -7.91 -9.16 -13.09
N LEU A 84 -6.82 -9.96 -13.15
CA LEU A 84 -6.81 -11.22 -13.90
C LEU A 84 -7.86 -12.22 -13.39
N ASN A 85 -8.28 -12.11 -12.13
CA ASN A 85 -9.37 -12.90 -11.54
C ASN A 85 -10.74 -12.20 -11.61
N GLY A 86 -10.85 -11.13 -12.41
CA GLY A 86 -12.04 -10.29 -12.55
C GLY A 86 -11.87 -8.92 -11.88
N GLU A 87 -12.40 -7.89 -12.54
CA GLU A 87 -12.41 -6.54 -12.00
C GLU A 87 -13.48 -6.38 -10.91
N LYS A 88 -13.09 -5.74 -9.81
CA LYS A 88 -13.99 -5.27 -8.76
C LYS A 88 -14.08 -3.75 -8.81
N GLU A 89 -15.25 -3.19 -8.52
CA GLU A 89 -15.48 -1.74 -8.48
C GLU A 89 -14.45 -1.04 -7.56
N SER A 90 -14.20 -1.62 -6.39
CA SER A 90 -13.19 -1.12 -5.43
C SER A 90 -11.76 -1.06 -5.98
N HIS A 91 -11.41 -1.88 -6.99
CA HIS A 91 -10.10 -1.82 -7.64
C HIS A 91 -10.00 -0.63 -8.60
N ARG A 92 -11.11 -0.24 -9.24
CA ARG A 92 -11.17 0.91 -10.14
C ARG A 92 -11.01 2.22 -9.37
N ASP A 93 -11.71 2.36 -8.25
CA ASP A 93 -11.61 3.54 -7.37
C ASP A 93 -10.16 3.74 -6.90
N LEU A 94 -9.49 2.66 -6.48
CA LEU A 94 -8.10 2.70 -6.07
C LEU A 94 -7.17 3.12 -7.22
N LYS A 95 -7.41 2.62 -8.44
CA LYS A 95 -6.63 3.03 -9.62
C LYS A 95 -6.80 4.51 -9.96
N GLU A 96 -8.02 5.04 -9.84
CA GLU A 96 -8.28 6.46 -10.06
C GLU A 96 -7.48 7.31 -9.05
N ILE A 97 -7.56 6.96 -7.75
CA ILE A 97 -6.78 7.63 -6.70
C ILE A 97 -5.27 7.55 -6.98
N LEU A 98 -4.77 6.39 -7.42
CA LEU A 98 -3.35 6.23 -7.73
C LEU A 98 -2.92 7.04 -8.96
N SER A 99 -3.77 7.12 -10.00
CA SER A 99 -3.48 7.90 -11.21
C SER A 99 -3.29 9.38 -10.92
N THR A 100 -4.08 9.94 -10.00
CA THR A 100 -3.93 11.34 -9.56
C THR A 100 -2.63 11.55 -8.77
N LYS A 101 -2.29 10.63 -7.84
CA LYS A 101 -1.04 10.68 -7.07
C LYS A 101 0.22 10.53 -7.93
N ILE A 102 0.18 9.69 -8.96
CA ILE A 102 1.30 9.48 -9.89
C ILE A 102 1.40 10.66 -10.87
N GLY A 103 0.26 11.18 -11.36
CA GLY A 103 0.20 12.28 -12.33
C GLY A 103 0.52 13.67 -11.77
N GLN A 104 0.18 13.97 -10.50
CA GLN A 104 0.39 15.29 -9.90
C GLN A 104 1.87 15.72 -9.77
N LYS A 105 2.84 14.80 -9.85
CA LYS A 105 4.28 15.12 -9.77
C LYS A 105 5.01 15.12 -11.12
N ALA A 106 4.32 14.90 -12.24
CA ALA A 106 4.92 15.09 -13.58
C ALA A 106 4.89 16.56 -14.04
N ARG A 107 4.24 17.45 -13.27
CA ARG A 107 4.08 18.89 -13.57
C ARG A 107 4.69 19.82 -12.51
N ALA A 108 5.52 19.29 -11.60
CA ALA A 108 6.20 20.07 -10.55
C ALA A 108 7.72 20.00 -10.75
#